data_AF-A0A2U9NJE3-F1
#
_entry.id   AF-A0A2U9NJE3-F1
#
_cell.length_a   1.000
_cell.length_b   1.000
_cell.length_c   1.000
_cell.angle_alpha   90.00
_cell.angle_beta   90.00
_cell.angle_gamma   90.00
#
_symmetry.space_group_name_H-M   'P 1'
#
loop_
_entity.id
_entity.type
_entity.pdbx_description
1 polymer ?
#
loop_
_entity_poly.entity_id
_entity_poly.type
_entity_poly.pdbx_seq_one_letter_code
_entity_poly.pdbx_strand_id
1 'polypeptide(L)'
;FQEVFKQAALNINSNVNLAVFNSSGWSIYDIYNQAYRHNGRLIIGELGFFNSTIGYRAKLETNKFWIRRNMSGVVFKSAVVVPNSRIKLDEYLYSEERRQENSMHRFQSTTIRYCRDFFNFTLEVERTESWGYRQQNGNFDGLVGLLERKLVDFGSSPLLLKFDRLPVVDYSYGNWILRSTFIYRRPKIEVDSYEIFLRPLS
;
A
#
# COMPACT_ATOMS: atom_id res chain seq x y z
N PHE A 1 31.18 1.15 11.49
CA PHE A 1 30.22 0.52 10.56
C PHE A 1 28.83 1.15 10.59
N GLN A 2 28.35 1.69 11.73
CA GLN A 2 27.01 2.31 11.81
C GLN A 2 26.78 3.44 10.79
N GLU A 3 27.77 4.31 10.57
CA GLU A 3 27.69 5.41 9.58
C GLU A 3 27.55 4.91 8.13
N VAL A 4 28.09 3.73 7.80
CA VAL A 4 27.98 3.14 6.45
C VAL A 4 26.55 2.74 6.12
N PHE A 5 25.82 2.21 7.11
CA PHE A 5 24.46 1.69 6.93
C PHE A 5 23.36 2.72 7.22
N LYS A 6 23.73 3.89 7.73
CA LYS A 6 22.78 4.93 8.13
C LYS A 6 21.89 5.41 6.99
N GLN A 7 22.45 5.48 5.77
CA GLN A 7 21.73 5.94 4.57
C GLN A 7 21.33 4.81 3.62
N ALA A 8 21.56 3.55 4.00
CA ALA A 8 21.25 2.41 3.15
C ALA A 8 19.75 2.06 3.25
N ALA A 9 19.14 1.72 2.11
CA ALA A 9 17.75 1.26 2.03
C ALA A 9 17.62 -0.21 2.48
N LEU A 10 17.85 -0.45 3.76
CA LEU A 10 17.81 -1.78 4.39
C LEU A 10 16.42 -2.06 4.97
N ASN A 11 15.38 -2.01 4.13
CA ASN A 11 13.98 -2.15 4.53
C ASN A 11 13.71 -3.47 5.27
N ILE A 12 12.50 -3.60 5.85
CA ILE A 12 12.10 -4.77 6.65
C ILE A 12 12.28 -6.12 5.93
N ASN A 13 12.20 -6.13 4.60
CA ASN A 13 12.36 -7.29 3.73
C ASN A 13 13.82 -7.55 3.28
N SER A 14 14.76 -6.64 3.58
CA SER A 14 16.17 -6.81 3.24
C SER A 14 16.82 -7.90 4.10
N ASN A 15 17.64 -8.77 3.51
CA ASN A 15 18.37 -9.80 4.25
C ASN A 15 19.87 -9.48 4.25
N VAL A 16 20.26 -8.53 5.10
CA VAL A 16 21.65 -8.09 5.25
C VAL A 16 22.10 -8.41 6.68
N ASN A 17 23.22 -9.12 6.79
CA ASN A 17 23.85 -9.43 8.07
C ASN A 17 25.28 -8.89 8.07
N LEU A 18 25.73 -8.38 9.21
CA LEU A 18 27.10 -7.93 9.44
C LEU A 18 27.84 -8.94 10.29
N ALA A 19 28.97 -9.46 9.80
CA ALA A 19 29.87 -10.27 10.59
C ALA A 19 31.03 -9.39 11.08
N VAL A 20 31.26 -9.37 12.39
CA VAL A 20 32.38 -8.68 13.03
C VAL A 20 33.28 -9.72 13.66
N PHE A 21 34.55 -9.73 13.27
CA PHE A 21 35.53 -10.60 13.88
C PHE A 21 35.87 -10.11 15.28
N ASN A 22 35.74 -10.99 16.26
CA ASN A 22 36.22 -10.83 17.61
C ASN A 22 37.38 -11.82 17.83
N SER A 23 38.19 -11.63 18.86
CA SER A 23 39.47 -12.32 19.10
C SER A 23 39.52 -13.84 18.89
N SER A 24 38.39 -14.56 18.94
CA SER A 24 38.31 -16.00 18.72
C SER A 24 37.11 -16.47 17.86
N GLY A 25 36.43 -15.57 17.14
CA GLY A 25 35.23 -15.93 16.36
C GLY A 25 34.50 -14.73 15.77
N TRP A 26 33.42 -14.98 15.04
CA TRP A 26 32.63 -13.93 14.39
C TRP A 26 31.31 -13.71 15.10
N SER A 27 31.03 -12.48 15.51
CA SER A 27 29.69 -12.07 15.96
C SER A 27 28.88 -11.59 14.76
N ILE A 28 27.68 -12.12 14.58
CA ILE A 28 26.82 -11.85 13.43
C ILE A 28 25.62 -11.03 13.89
N TYR A 29 25.39 -9.91 13.21
CA TYR A 29 24.33 -8.97 13.49
C TYR A 29 23.35 -8.87 12.33
N ASP A 30 22.07 -8.79 12.67
CA ASP A 30 20.99 -8.44 11.78
C ASP A 30 20.90 -6.90 11.67
N ILE A 31 20.97 -6.36 10.46
CA ILE A 31 20.93 -4.91 10.25
C ILE A 31 19.78 -4.55 9.33
N TYR A 32 18.92 -3.66 9.78
CA TYR A 32 17.81 -3.15 9.00
C TYR A 32 17.40 -1.74 9.46
N ASN A 33 16.70 -1.02 8.59
CA ASN A 33 16.04 0.24 8.85
C ASN A 33 14.65 0.16 8.20
N GLN A 34 13.59 0.41 8.95
CA GLN A 34 12.22 0.27 8.43
C GLN A 34 11.95 1.17 7.23
N ALA A 35 12.44 2.41 7.26
CA ALA A 35 12.29 3.38 6.17
C ALA A 35 13.26 4.56 6.36
N TYR A 36 14.52 4.41 5.92
CA TYR A 36 15.54 5.46 6.07
C TYR A 36 15.08 6.84 5.55
N ARG A 37 14.36 6.87 4.42
CA ARG A 37 13.86 8.10 3.80
C ARG A 37 12.71 8.77 4.57
N HIS A 38 12.14 8.08 5.56
CA HIS A 38 10.96 8.49 6.33
C HIS A 38 11.22 8.49 7.84
N ASN A 39 12.40 8.99 8.25
CA ASN A 39 12.83 9.05 9.66
C ASN A 39 12.93 7.68 10.37
N GLY A 40 13.00 6.58 9.60
CA GLY A 40 13.25 5.25 10.16
C GLY A 40 14.62 5.17 10.82
N ARG A 41 14.69 4.38 11.90
CA ARG A 41 15.91 4.22 12.70
C ARG A 41 16.65 2.96 12.27
N LEU A 42 17.98 3.05 12.18
CA LEU A 42 18.82 1.87 11.98
C LEU A 42 18.79 1.00 13.24
N ILE A 43 18.37 -0.25 13.09
CA ILE A 43 18.34 -1.27 14.14
C ILE A 43 19.39 -2.31 13.84
N ILE A 44 20.17 -2.65 14.86
CA ILE A 44 21.22 -3.66 14.83
C ILE A 44 20.93 -4.64 15.95
N GLY A 45 20.53 -5.85 15.59
CA GLY A 45 20.25 -6.93 16.53
C GLY A 45 21.32 -8.00 16.44
N GLU A 46 21.73 -8.59 17.56
CA GLU A 46 22.60 -9.76 17.53
C GLU A 46 21.83 -10.98 16.99
N LEU A 47 22.30 -11.55 15.89
CA LEU A 47 21.68 -12.71 15.24
C LEU A 47 22.28 -14.01 15.75
N GLY A 48 23.58 -14.02 16.04
CA GLY A 48 24.30 -15.21 16.47
C GLY A 48 25.80 -15.05 16.40
N PHE A 49 26.52 -16.17 16.50
CA PHE A 49 27.97 -16.19 16.38
C PHE A 49 28.43 -17.37 15.54
N PHE A 50 29.65 -17.28 15.02
CA PHE A 50 30.33 -18.34 14.30
C PHE A 50 31.73 -18.56 14.87
N ASN A 51 32.08 -19.82 15.11
CA ASN A 51 33.42 -20.22 15.51
C ASN A 51 33.88 -21.40 14.62
N SER A 52 35.18 -21.55 14.39
CA SER A 52 35.74 -22.66 13.62
C SER A 52 35.45 -24.03 14.23
N THR A 53 35.28 -24.11 15.55
CA THR A 53 35.00 -25.35 16.28
C THR A 53 33.50 -25.68 16.37
N ILE A 54 32.65 -24.68 16.56
CA ILE A 54 31.20 -24.85 16.83
C ILE A 54 30.36 -24.63 15.55
N GLY A 55 30.92 -23.98 14.53
CA GLY A 55 30.17 -23.54 13.35
C GLY A 55 29.29 -22.32 13.65
N TYR A 56 28.29 -22.09 12.79
CA TYR A 56 27.33 -20.97 12.93
C TYR A 56 26.20 -21.38 13.88
N ARG A 57 25.97 -20.57 14.92
CA ARG A 57 24.86 -20.74 15.85
C ARG A 57 23.99 -19.49 15.84
N ALA A 58 22.80 -19.61 15.28
CA ALA A 58 21.78 -18.57 15.32
C ALA A 58 21.07 -18.55 16.68
N LYS A 59 20.76 -17.36 17.17
CA LYS A 59 19.94 -17.11 18.37
C LYS A 59 18.46 -16.94 18.05
N LEU A 60 18.12 -16.73 16.77
CA LEU A 60 16.76 -16.38 16.35
C LEU A 60 15.88 -17.63 16.18
N GLU A 61 14.89 -17.80 17.05
CA GLU A 61 13.88 -18.88 16.95
C GLU A 61 12.65 -18.47 16.11
N THR A 62 12.44 -17.16 15.91
CA THR A 62 11.24 -16.61 15.23
C THR A 62 11.57 -15.97 13.89
N ASN A 63 10.56 -15.86 13.01
CA ASN A 63 10.71 -15.21 11.70
C ASN A 63 11.10 -13.72 11.85
N LYS A 64 12.17 -13.31 11.16
CA LYS A 64 12.69 -11.93 11.11
C LYS A 64 11.60 -10.90 10.81
N PHE A 65 10.66 -11.21 9.91
CA PHE A 65 9.58 -10.32 9.53
C PHE A 65 8.75 -9.84 10.75
N TRP A 66 8.37 -10.75 11.65
CA TRP A 66 7.53 -10.40 12.81
C TRP A 66 8.23 -9.48 13.80
N ILE A 67 9.55 -9.59 13.91
CA ILE A 67 10.38 -8.71 14.76
C ILE A 67 10.49 -7.33 14.11
N ARG A 68 10.71 -7.29 12.80
CA ARG A 68 10.99 -6.05 12.05
C ARG A 68 9.75 -5.27 11.63
N ARG A 69 8.54 -5.83 11.79
CA ARG A 69 7.29 -5.21 11.32
C ARG A 69 6.98 -3.86 11.98
N ASN A 70 7.51 -3.60 13.16
CA ASN A 70 7.19 -2.38 13.91
C ASN A 70 7.93 -1.19 13.31
N MET A 71 7.18 -0.31 12.65
CA MET A 71 7.63 0.90 11.97
C MET A 71 7.34 2.16 12.80
N SER A 72 7.32 2.04 14.12
CA SER A 72 7.12 3.19 15.01
C SER A 72 8.11 4.30 14.71
N GLY A 73 7.61 5.53 14.58
CA GLY A 73 8.38 6.71 14.20
C GLY A 73 8.52 6.96 12.70
N VAL A 74 8.10 6.02 11.85
CA VAL A 74 8.01 6.23 10.39
C VAL A 74 6.75 7.01 10.05
N VAL A 75 6.89 8.07 9.27
CA VAL A 75 5.76 8.88 8.78
C VAL A 75 5.69 8.73 7.25
N PHE A 76 4.61 8.14 6.77
CA PHE A 76 4.31 8.04 5.35
C PHE A 76 3.29 9.09 4.93
N LYS A 77 3.48 9.62 3.73
CA LYS A 77 2.54 10.51 3.05
C LYS A 77 1.72 9.74 2.05
N SER A 78 0.42 9.92 2.07
CA SER A 78 -0.50 9.27 1.14
C SER A 78 -1.55 10.23 0.64
N ALA A 79 -2.06 9.99 -0.56
CA ALA A 79 -3.17 10.74 -1.12
C ALA A 79 -4.39 9.85 -1.36
N VAL A 80 -5.57 10.42 -1.13
CA VAL A 80 -6.87 9.79 -1.41
C VAL A 80 -7.67 10.66 -2.38
N VAL A 81 -8.25 10.03 -3.39
CA VAL A 81 -9.09 10.69 -4.40
C VAL A 81 -10.50 10.83 -3.84
N VAL A 82 -10.92 12.07 -3.58
CA VAL A 82 -12.28 12.41 -3.17
C VAL A 82 -12.74 13.61 -3.98
N PRO A 83 -13.41 13.41 -5.12
CA PRO A 83 -13.86 14.49 -5.98
C PRO A 83 -14.97 15.32 -5.32
N ASN A 84 -14.95 16.65 -5.48
CA ASN A 84 -16.06 17.56 -5.19
C ASN A 84 -16.67 17.50 -3.76
N SER A 85 -15.96 16.97 -2.77
CA SER A 85 -16.42 17.00 -1.38
C SER A 85 -16.13 18.37 -0.72
N ARG A 86 -17.05 18.87 0.11
CA ARG A 86 -16.82 20.03 0.98
C ARG A 86 -16.53 19.62 2.43
N ILE A 87 -16.65 18.33 2.71
CA ILE A 87 -16.46 17.74 4.03
C ILE A 87 -14.96 17.63 4.30
N LYS A 88 -14.55 17.81 5.56
CA LYS A 88 -13.17 17.57 5.98
C LYS A 88 -12.79 16.12 5.69
N LEU A 89 -11.54 15.90 5.28
CA LEU A 89 -11.14 14.58 4.79
C LEU A 89 -11.30 13.49 5.85
N ASP A 90 -10.84 13.73 7.07
CA ASP A 90 -10.96 12.75 8.15
C ASP A 90 -12.41 12.39 8.43
N GLU A 91 -13.27 13.40 8.59
CA GLU A 91 -14.70 13.22 8.79
C GLU A 91 -15.34 12.39 7.66
N TYR A 92 -14.97 12.68 6.41
CA TYR A 92 -15.45 11.93 5.26
C TYR A 92 -15.01 10.46 5.27
N LEU A 93 -13.76 10.17 5.64
CA LEU A 93 -13.23 8.81 5.64
C LEU A 93 -13.75 7.96 6.80
N TYR A 94 -14.11 8.56 7.94
CA TYR A 94 -14.65 7.86 9.12
C TYR A 94 -16.18 7.82 9.18
N SER A 95 -16.88 8.63 8.39
CA SER A 95 -18.34 8.66 8.38
C SER A 95 -18.94 7.41 7.72
N GLU A 96 -20.01 6.86 8.30
CA GLU A 96 -20.85 5.83 7.65
C GLU A 96 -21.95 6.44 6.77
N GLU A 97 -22.08 7.77 6.74
CA GLU A 97 -23.06 8.43 5.89
C GLU A 97 -22.70 8.27 4.41
N ARG A 98 -23.75 8.02 3.61
CA ARG A 98 -23.66 7.88 2.16
C ARG A 98 -22.56 6.93 1.72
N ARG A 99 -22.41 5.80 2.40
CA ARG A 99 -21.37 4.79 2.14
C ARG A 99 -21.32 4.29 0.69
N GLN A 100 -22.42 4.39 -0.05
CA GLN A 100 -22.49 4.11 -1.49
C GLN A 100 -21.63 5.07 -2.34
N GLU A 101 -21.34 6.28 -1.86
CA GLU A 101 -20.54 7.29 -2.55
C GLU A 101 -19.04 7.00 -2.40
N ASN A 102 -18.33 6.92 -3.54
CA ASN A 102 -16.90 6.62 -3.61
C ASN A 102 -16.49 5.41 -2.75
N SER A 103 -17.35 4.39 -2.69
CA SER A 103 -17.20 3.21 -1.83
C SER A 103 -15.83 2.55 -2.00
N MET A 104 -15.31 2.48 -3.23
CA MET A 104 -14.01 1.89 -3.53
C MET A 104 -12.84 2.69 -2.92
N HIS A 105 -12.95 4.03 -2.88
CA HIS A 105 -11.94 4.90 -2.27
C HIS A 105 -11.91 4.73 -0.75
N ARG A 106 -13.09 4.72 -0.13
CA ARG A 106 -13.24 4.45 1.32
C ARG A 106 -12.71 3.06 1.69
N PHE A 107 -13.02 2.06 0.88
CA PHE A 107 -12.50 0.70 1.04
C PHE A 107 -10.97 0.66 1.03
N GLN A 108 -10.32 1.29 0.04
CA GLN A 108 -8.86 1.33 -0.02
C GLN A 108 -8.26 2.09 1.17
N SER A 109 -8.81 3.26 1.53
CA SER A 109 -8.34 4.04 2.67
C SER A 109 -8.43 3.26 4.00
N THR A 110 -9.48 2.47 4.16
CA THR A 110 -9.67 1.58 5.32
C THR A 110 -8.64 0.44 5.31
N THR A 111 -8.37 -0.15 4.14
CA THR A 111 -7.34 -1.19 3.99
C THR A 111 -5.96 -0.67 4.38
N ILE A 112 -5.59 0.53 3.89
CA ILE A 112 -4.34 1.19 4.28
C ILE A 112 -4.29 1.49 5.77
N ARG A 113 -5.42 1.87 6.40
CA ARG A 113 -5.49 2.06 7.85
C ARG A 113 -5.20 0.76 8.61
N TYR A 114 -5.69 -0.38 8.16
CA TYR A 114 -5.32 -1.67 8.76
C TYR A 114 -3.83 -1.98 8.56
N CYS A 115 -3.24 -1.66 7.40
CA CYS A 115 -1.79 -1.78 7.21
C CYS A 115 -1.01 -0.87 8.18
N ARG A 116 -1.47 0.37 8.39
CA ARG A 116 -0.92 1.30 9.37
C ARG A 116 -0.90 0.69 10.76
N ASP A 117 -2.03 0.14 11.20
CA ASP A 117 -2.16 -0.45 12.53
C ASP A 117 -1.31 -1.73 12.66
N PHE A 118 -1.23 -2.54 11.60
CA PHE A 118 -0.45 -3.78 11.59
C PHE A 118 1.06 -3.54 11.63
N PHE A 119 1.55 -2.54 10.90
CA PHE A 119 2.98 -2.17 10.83
C PHE A 119 3.36 -1.05 11.80
N ASN A 120 2.41 -0.45 12.52
CA ASN A 120 2.62 0.63 13.49
C ASN A 120 3.38 1.85 12.93
N PHE A 121 3.01 2.33 11.74
CA PHE A 121 3.53 3.59 11.18
C PHE A 121 2.53 4.75 11.36
N THR A 122 2.99 5.98 11.17
CA THR A 122 2.13 7.17 11.12
C THR A 122 1.80 7.51 9.67
N LEU A 123 0.57 7.94 9.41
CA LEU A 123 0.07 8.22 8.06
C LEU A 123 -0.45 9.66 7.98
N GLU A 124 0.16 10.45 7.10
CA GLU A 124 -0.35 11.76 6.69
C GLU A 124 -1.14 11.58 5.40
N VAL A 125 -2.45 11.87 5.43
CA VAL A 125 -3.32 11.70 4.26
C VAL A 125 -3.70 13.06 3.70
N GLU A 126 -3.38 13.29 2.45
CA GLU A 126 -3.86 14.44 1.68
C GLU A 126 -4.99 14.05 0.73
N ARG A 127 -5.81 15.03 0.37
CA ARG A 127 -6.90 14.85 -0.57
C ARG A 127 -6.49 15.33 -1.96
N THR A 128 -6.89 14.57 -2.97
CA THR A 128 -6.84 15.00 -4.37
C THR A 128 -8.19 14.80 -5.05
N GLU A 129 -8.46 15.55 -6.12
CA GLU A 129 -9.75 15.52 -6.82
C GLU A 129 -9.73 14.69 -8.10
N SER A 130 -8.54 14.30 -8.56
CA SER A 130 -8.34 13.56 -9.80
C SER A 130 -7.54 12.28 -9.57
N TRP A 131 -7.80 11.27 -10.39
CA TRP A 131 -7.09 9.99 -10.33
C TRP A 131 -5.71 10.05 -10.98
N GLY A 132 -5.46 10.96 -11.92
CA GLY A 132 -4.26 10.94 -12.75
C GLY A 132 -4.56 10.71 -14.22
N TYR A 133 -5.14 11.73 -14.84
CA TYR A 133 -5.26 11.87 -16.28
C TYR A 133 -4.04 12.57 -16.83
N ARG A 134 -3.60 12.10 -18.00
CA ARG A 134 -2.47 12.70 -18.72
C ARG A 134 -2.86 14.08 -19.22
N GLN A 135 -2.06 15.06 -18.86
CA GLN A 135 -2.24 16.46 -19.23
C GLN A 135 -1.52 16.75 -20.55
N GLN A 136 -1.82 17.90 -21.17
CA GLN A 136 -1.19 18.32 -22.44
C GLN A 136 0.33 18.46 -22.33
N ASN A 137 0.84 18.79 -21.15
CA ASN A 137 2.28 18.91 -20.88
C ASN A 137 2.99 17.55 -20.72
N GLY A 138 2.27 16.43 -20.86
CA GLY A 138 2.81 15.08 -20.78
C GLY A 138 2.77 14.46 -19.38
N ASN A 139 2.65 15.27 -18.32
CA ASN A 139 2.60 14.83 -16.92
C ASN A 139 1.19 14.39 -16.52
N PHE A 140 1.08 13.73 -15.37
CA PHE A 140 -0.23 13.37 -14.80
C PHE A 140 -0.70 14.42 -13.79
N ASP A 141 -2.01 14.61 -13.67
CA ASP A 141 -2.61 15.35 -12.57
C ASP A 141 -2.94 14.41 -11.39
N GLY A 142 -3.66 14.92 -10.39
CA GLY A 142 -4.30 14.08 -9.39
C GLY A 142 -3.34 13.15 -8.62
N LEU A 143 -3.84 11.98 -8.25
CA LEU A 143 -3.09 10.98 -7.49
C LEU A 143 -1.82 10.51 -8.21
N VAL A 144 -1.91 10.15 -9.50
CA VAL A 144 -0.73 9.70 -10.26
C VAL A 144 0.30 10.81 -10.36
N GLY A 145 -0.11 12.07 -10.58
CA GLY A 145 0.79 13.21 -10.63
C GLY A 145 1.49 13.50 -9.30
N LEU A 146 0.83 13.22 -8.17
CA LEU A 146 1.47 13.32 -6.84
C LEU A 146 2.54 12.24 -6.65
N LEU A 147 2.28 11.02 -7.12
CA LEU A 147 3.23 9.90 -7.09
C LEU A 147 4.41 10.12 -8.05
N GLU A 148 4.14 10.57 -9.28
CA GLU A 148 5.13 10.91 -10.31
C GLU A 148 6.16 11.93 -9.78
N ARG A 149 5.67 12.94 -9.03
CA ARG A 149 6.49 13.99 -8.41
C ARG A 149 7.06 13.60 -7.04
N LYS A 150 6.80 12.39 -6.56
CA LYS A 150 7.23 11.88 -5.24
C LYS A 150 6.81 12.79 -4.07
N LEU A 151 5.64 13.42 -4.20
CA LEU A 151 5.05 14.23 -3.13
C LEU A 151 4.34 13.36 -2.09
N VAL A 152 3.89 12.18 -2.51
CA VAL A 152 3.33 11.13 -1.65
C VAL A 152 4.03 9.80 -1.93
N ASP A 153 4.02 8.93 -0.93
CA ASP A 153 4.71 7.64 -0.95
C ASP A 153 3.86 6.54 -1.59
N PHE A 154 2.54 6.57 -1.34
CA PHE A 154 1.59 5.64 -1.95
C PHE A 154 0.17 6.21 -1.98
N GLY A 155 -0.68 5.66 -2.84
CA GLY A 155 -2.10 6.02 -2.94
C GLY A 155 -2.99 5.25 -1.96
N SER A 156 -3.87 5.97 -1.27
CA SER A 156 -4.96 5.43 -0.46
C SER A 156 -6.28 5.33 -1.25
N SER A 157 -6.19 5.21 -2.57
CA SER A 157 -7.33 5.07 -3.47
C SER A 157 -7.06 4.01 -4.52
N PRO A 158 -8.11 3.29 -4.97
CA PRO A 158 -7.98 2.34 -6.05
C PRO A 158 -7.61 3.09 -7.34
N LEU A 159 -6.63 2.52 -8.05
CA LEU A 159 -6.26 2.96 -9.38
C LEU A 159 -6.47 1.81 -10.34
N LEU A 160 -7.21 2.07 -11.41
CA LEU A 160 -7.24 1.15 -12.54
C LEU A 160 -5.82 1.01 -13.11
N LEU A 161 -5.41 -0.24 -13.35
CA LEU A 161 -4.19 -0.54 -14.08
C LEU A 161 -4.31 0.01 -15.50
N LYS A 162 -3.42 0.92 -15.87
CA LYS A 162 -3.34 1.45 -17.22
C LYS A 162 -1.88 1.48 -17.67
N PHE A 163 -1.63 1.08 -18.91
CA PHE A 163 -0.27 0.98 -19.46
C PHE A 163 0.44 2.33 -19.55
N ASP A 164 -0.30 3.43 -19.72
CA ASP A 164 0.25 4.79 -19.79
C ASP A 164 0.85 5.26 -18.45
N ARG A 165 0.42 4.67 -17.32
CA ARG A 165 0.88 5.01 -15.97
C ARG A 165 2.09 4.17 -15.50
N LEU A 166 2.31 2.99 -16.08
CA LEU A 166 3.40 2.09 -15.69
C LEU A 166 4.81 2.74 -15.72
N PRO A 167 5.12 3.70 -16.61
CA PRO A 167 6.43 4.36 -16.57
C PRO A 167 6.67 5.24 -15.34
N VAL A 168 5.60 5.66 -14.63
CA VAL A 168 5.68 6.65 -13.54
C VAL A 168 5.23 6.11 -12.19
N VAL A 169 4.44 5.04 -12.16
CA VAL A 169 3.95 4.43 -10.92
C VAL A 169 3.95 2.91 -10.98
N ASP A 170 4.24 2.30 -9.84
CA ASP A 170 4.08 0.86 -9.62
C ASP A 170 2.75 0.57 -8.93
N TYR A 171 2.17 -0.59 -9.23
CA TYR A 171 0.91 -1.05 -8.65
C TYR A 171 1.17 -2.12 -7.58
N SER A 172 0.49 -1.99 -6.44
CA SER A 172 0.48 -3.03 -5.40
C SER A 172 -0.40 -4.22 -5.80
N TYR A 173 -0.50 -5.21 -4.91
CA TYR A 173 -1.44 -6.31 -5.07
C TYR A 173 -2.88 -5.79 -5.27
N GLY A 174 -3.58 -6.36 -6.26
CA GLY A 174 -4.96 -5.99 -6.58
C GLY A 174 -5.94 -6.57 -5.56
N ASN A 175 -6.39 -5.75 -4.62
CA ASN A 175 -7.38 -6.12 -3.61
C ASN A 175 -8.84 -5.98 -4.06
N TRP A 176 -9.10 -5.44 -5.26
CA TRP A 176 -10.43 -5.32 -5.84
C TRP A 176 -10.41 -5.71 -7.33
N ILE A 177 -11.30 -6.64 -7.71
CA ILE A 177 -11.45 -7.05 -9.11
C ILE A 177 -12.55 -6.19 -9.75
N LEU A 178 -12.17 -5.36 -10.72
CA LEU A 178 -13.14 -4.63 -11.53
C LEU A 178 -13.81 -5.60 -12.52
N ARG A 179 -15.13 -5.71 -12.45
CA ARG A 179 -15.94 -6.45 -13.43
C ARG A 179 -16.82 -5.46 -14.19
N SER A 180 -16.75 -5.48 -15.51
CA SER A 180 -17.69 -4.73 -16.34
C SER A 180 -18.98 -5.55 -16.48
N THR A 181 -20.11 -4.94 -16.14
CA THR A 181 -21.43 -5.58 -16.21
C THR A 181 -22.42 -4.65 -16.87
N PHE A 182 -23.28 -5.20 -17.73
CA PHE A 182 -24.41 -4.46 -18.28
C PHE A 182 -25.57 -4.51 -17.31
N ILE A 183 -26.04 -3.35 -16.86
CA ILE A 183 -27.22 -3.23 -16.02
C ILE A 183 -28.37 -2.82 -16.93
N TYR A 184 -29.33 -3.72 -17.13
CA TYR A 184 -30.54 -3.42 -17.87
C TYR A 184 -31.64 -2.97 -16.92
N ARG A 185 -32.34 -1.90 -17.30
CA ARG A 185 -33.60 -1.57 -16.63
C ARG A 185 -34.60 -2.68 -16.91
N ARG A 186 -35.33 -3.13 -15.89
CA ARG A 186 -36.43 -4.09 -16.07
C ARG A 186 -37.38 -3.55 -17.16
N PRO A 187 -37.62 -4.29 -18.25
CA PRO A 187 -38.56 -3.86 -19.26
C PRO A 187 -39.97 -3.84 -18.64
N LYS A 188 -40.76 -2.81 -18.98
CA LYS A 188 -42.19 -2.77 -18.67
C LYS A 188 -42.90 -3.72 -19.62
N ILE A 189 -42.89 -5.01 -19.32
CA ILE A 189 -43.66 -6.00 -20.07
C ILE A 189 -45.02 -6.10 -19.38
N GLU A 190 -45.99 -5.36 -19.90
CA GLU A 190 -47.42 -5.55 -19.67
C GLU A 190 -47.92 -6.36 -20.87
N VAL A 191 -47.75 -7.68 -20.85
CA VAL A 191 -48.40 -8.56 -21.82
C VAL A 191 -49.60 -9.16 -21.10
N ASP A 192 -50.80 -8.96 -21.65
CA ASP A 192 -51.99 -9.63 -21.16
C ASP A 192 -51.76 -11.14 -21.22
N SER A 193 -52.00 -11.81 -20.10
CA SER A 193 -51.48 -13.15 -19.83
C SER A 193 -51.84 -14.21 -20.88
N TYR A 194 -52.91 -14.01 -21.65
CA TYR A 194 -53.40 -14.97 -22.63
C TYR A 194 -52.59 -14.99 -23.94
N GLU A 195 -52.04 -13.85 -24.38
CA GLU A 195 -51.26 -13.77 -25.63
C GLU A 195 -49.98 -14.61 -25.57
N ILE A 196 -49.40 -14.75 -24.38
CA ILE A 196 -48.21 -15.57 -24.14
C ILE A 196 -48.47 -17.04 -24.49
N PHE A 197 -49.69 -17.54 -24.25
CA PHE A 197 -50.07 -18.92 -24.54
C PHE A 197 -50.40 -19.17 -26.02
N LEU A 198 -50.74 -18.12 -26.78
CA LEU A 198 -51.11 -18.24 -28.20
C LEU A 198 -49.91 -18.04 -29.15
N ARG A 199 -48.83 -17.39 -28.72
CA ARG A 199 -47.61 -17.16 -29.53
C ARG A 199 -46.98 -18.41 -30.17
N PRO A 200 -47.02 -19.61 -29.60
CA PRO A 200 -46.47 -20.81 -30.25
C PRO A 200 -47.33 -21.37 -31.40
N LEU A 201 -48.58 -20.89 -31.56
CA LEU A 201 -49.54 -21.41 -32.53
C LEU A 201 -49.71 -20.51 -33.77
N SER A 202 -48.99 -19.38 -33.83
CA SER A 202 -48.98 -18.43 -34.96
C SER A 202 -47.91 -18.75 -35.99
#